data_AF-A0A7D9KWQ7-F1
#
_entry.id   AF-A0A7D9KWQ7-F1
#
_cell.length_a   1.000
_cell.length_b   1.000
_cell.length_c   1.000
_cell.angle_alpha   90.00
_cell.angle_beta   90.00
_cell.angle_gamma   90.00
#
_symmetry.space_group_name_H-M   'P 1'
#
loop_
_entity.id
_entity.type
_entity.pdbx_description
1 polymer ?
#
loop_
_entity_poly.entity_id
_entity_poly.type
_entity_poly.pdbx_seq_one_letter_code
_entity_poly.pdbx_strand_id
1 'polypeptide(L)'
;MSEESAMSLRFDVPYKIIFNWLQTRDVLRCMQVCKSWKAQLSDLHFWKEFIKESFDLTVESDIEKLEGSLYKWSHPDVWACYFRNVDQEDAYVIRPFPSMWKCGVVVPDGLDPMAFDTKRLQGLCRSLDILIHMKEGIKEFGLECGKECSGNEGSNTLSVVLMPWEGDEIIPDKLTVFSKIFQFYQEIWEDQLDQNERFDNKLPFHLVDHVREENKRKSPCLNKVFGRPSSYYWSNCTEHEFIYKRELAFFTWLQNIMVPSRRYIAGSGKMNPVTEFFITKLAPGWVGGILTGETWT
;
A
#
# COMPACT_ATOMS: atom_id res chain seq x y z
N MET A 1 -2.07 47.68 31.34
CA MET A 1 -2.91 46.90 30.39
C MET A 1 -2.39 47.19 29.00
N SER A 2 -1.56 46.30 28.45
CA SER A 2 -1.18 46.29 27.04
C SER A 2 -0.67 44.90 26.69
N GLU A 3 -1.60 43.97 26.47
CA GLU A 3 -1.35 42.67 25.86
C GLU A 3 -2.07 42.64 24.52
N GLU A 4 -1.46 43.25 23.50
CA GLU A 4 -1.80 42.99 22.10
C GLU A 4 -0.48 42.90 21.31
N SER A 5 0.12 41.71 21.35
CA SER A 5 1.10 41.30 20.35
C SER A 5 0.92 39.80 20.08
N ALA A 6 -0.23 39.47 19.52
CA ALA A 6 -0.40 38.21 18.81
C ALA A 6 -0.14 38.50 17.33
N MET A 7 0.92 37.92 16.78
CA MET A 7 1.31 38.01 15.37
C MET A 7 0.11 37.73 14.44
N SER A 8 -0.53 38.79 13.97
CA SER A 8 -1.46 38.74 12.85
C SER A 8 -0.65 38.70 11.56
N LEU A 9 -0.05 37.53 11.26
CA LEU A 9 0.38 37.25 9.89
C LEU A 9 -0.87 37.34 9.00
N ARG A 10 -0.77 38.05 7.86
CA ARG A 10 -1.85 38.07 6.88
C ARG A 10 -2.21 36.62 6.54
N PHE A 11 -3.50 36.33 6.42
CA PHE A 11 -4.04 34.98 6.25
C PHE A 11 -3.41 34.21 5.07
N ASP A 12 -2.82 34.87 4.08
CA ASP A 12 -2.16 34.26 2.91
C ASP A 12 -0.77 33.68 3.19
N VAL A 13 -0.03 34.23 4.17
CA VAL A 13 1.35 33.81 4.46
C VAL A 13 1.43 32.42 5.11
N PRO A 14 0.61 32.08 6.13
CA PRO A 14 0.58 30.75 6.71
C PRO A 14 0.24 29.67 5.68
N TYR A 15 -0.72 29.91 4.78
CA TYR A 15 -1.12 28.94 3.76
C TYR A 15 0.01 28.65 2.78
N LYS A 16 0.75 29.67 2.32
CA LYS A 16 1.92 29.46 1.45
C LYS A 16 3.04 28.67 2.15
N ILE A 17 3.22 28.85 3.46
CA ILE A 17 4.19 28.07 4.23
C ILE A 17 3.69 26.62 4.37
N ILE A 18 2.41 26.45 4.69
CA ILE A 18 1.80 25.13 4.87
C ILE A 18 1.85 24.31 3.58
N PHE A 19 1.42 24.87 2.45
CA PHE A 19 1.38 24.15 1.17
C PHE A 19 2.76 23.79 0.63
N ASN A 20 3.77 24.65 0.81
CA ASN A 20 5.08 24.42 0.21
C ASN A 20 6.08 23.69 1.11
N TRP A 21 5.84 23.63 2.44
CA TRP A 21 6.88 23.22 3.38
C TRP A 21 6.45 22.21 4.44
N LEU A 22 5.15 21.97 4.63
CA LEU A 22 4.69 21.07 5.68
C LEU A 22 4.21 19.74 5.12
N GLN A 23 4.70 18.66 5.73
CA GLN A 23 4.13 17.31 5.54
C GLN A 23 2.81 17.20 6.31
N THR A 24 1.97 16.23 5.95
CA THR A 24 0.67 15.98 6.61
C THR A 24 0.81 15.93 8.13
N ARG A 25 1.84 15.24 8.63
CA ARG A 25 2.11 15.11 10.08
C ARG A 25 2.27 16.47 10.76
N ASP A 26 2.94 17.41 10.10
CA ASP A 26 3.20 18.72 10.68
C ASP A 26 1.94 19.60 10.62
N VAL A 27 1.17 19.54 9.53
CA VAL A 27 -0.17 20.17 9.47
C VAL A 27 -1.07 19.68 10.60
N LEU A 28 -1.10 18.37 10.87
CA LEU A 28 -1.88 17.80 11.96
C LEU A 28 -1.39 18.23 13.35
N ARG A 29 -0.08 18.48 13.52
CA ARG A 29 0.48 19.07 14.74
C ARG A 29 0.10 20.54 14.86
N CYS A 30 0.11 21.30 13.77
CA CYS A 30 -0.35 22.69 13.71
C CYS A 30 -1.81 22.82 14.21
N MET A 31 -2.68 21.85 13.90
CA MET A 31 -4.05 21.81 14.43
C MET A 31 -4.14 21.70 15.96
N GLN A 32 -3.08 21.25 16.64
CA GLN A 32 -3.04 21.12 18.10
C GLN A 32 -2.47 22.35 18.80
N VAL A 33 -1.95 23.33 18.05
CA VAL A 33 -1.27 24.51 18.60
C VAL A 33 -2.26 25.48 19.25
N CYS A 34 -3.32 25.86 18.55
CA CYS A 34 -4.35 26.75 19.08
C CYS A 34 -5.70 26.57 18.39
N LYS A 35 -6.77 27.10 19.01
CA LYS A 35 -8.15 27.02 18.48
C LYS A 35 -8.30 27.65 17.09
N SER A 36 -7.58 28.75 16.84
CA SER A 36 -7.62 29.45 15.55
C SER A 36 -7.07 28.57 14.42
N TRP A 37 -5.89 27.98 14.64
CA TRP A 37 -5.25 27.08 13.67
C TRP A 37 -6.08 25.82 13.45
N LYS A 38 -6.62 25.24 14.52
CA LYS A 38 -7.54 24.11 14.42
C LYS A 38 -8.73 24.44 13.53
N ALA A 39 -9.37 25.60 13.72
CA ALA A 39 -10.53 26.00 12.94
C ALA A 39 -10.18 26.14 11.44
N GLN A 40 -9.08 26.82 11.12
CA GLN A 40 -8.63 27.03 9.73
C GLN A 40 -8.24 25.73 9.04
N LEU A 41 -7.45 24.89 9.72
CA LEU A 41 -6.94 23.63 9.19
C LEU A 41 -7.96 22.48 9.27
N SER A 42 -9.15 22.70 9.84
CA SER A 42 -10.27 21.75 9.76
C SER A 42 -11.20 22.03 8.58
N ASP A 43 -10.92 23.07 7.80
CA ASP A 43 -11.72 23.44 6.65
C ASP A 43 -11.62 22.40 5.53
N LEU A 44 -12.74 22.11 4.88
CA LEU A 44 -12.82 21.10 3.82
C LEU A 44 -12.02 21.54 2.58
N HIS A 45 -12.13 22.82 2.21
CA HIS A 45 -11.43 23.35 1.04
C HIS A 45 -9.93 23.34 1.25
N PHE A 46 -9.45 23.68 2.46
CA PHE A 46 -8.03 23.55 2.82
C PHE A 46 -7.48 22.15 2.51
N TRP A 47 -8.15 21.07 2.96
CA TRP A 47 -7.64 19.71 2.73
C TRP A 47 -7.68 19.29 1.26
N LYS A 48 -8.70 19.71 0.51
CA LYS A 48 -8.75 19.44 -0.94
C LYS A 48 -7.57 20.06 -1.68
N GLU A 49 -7.25 21.31 -1.39
CA GLU A 49 -6.11 21.99 -2.00
C GLU A 49 -4.78 21.41 -1.50
N PHE A 50 -4.68 21.09 -0.20
CA PHE A 50 -3.47 20.48 0.36
C PHE A 50 -3.14 19.15 -0.32
N ILE A 51 -4.14 18.31 -0.55
CA ILE A 51 -3.95 17.03 -1.24
C ILE A 51 -3.49 17.22 -2.68
N LYS A 52 -4.13 18.13 -3.43
CA LYS A 52 -3.78 18.40 -4.83
C LYS A 52 -2.34 18.89 -5.00
N GLU A 53 -1.87 19.71 -4.06
CA GLU A 53 -0.50 20.24 -4.09
C GLU A 53 0.53 19.22 -3.57
N SER A 54 0.14 18.37 -2.62
CA SER A 54 1.07 17.43 -1.97
C SER A 54 1.20 16.09 -2.71
N PHE A 55 0.19 15.69 -3.49
CA PHE A 55 0.12 14.38 -4.11
C PHE A 55 -0.39 14.45 -5.55
N ASP A 56 0.31 13.77 -6.47
CA ASP A 56 -0.19 13.60 -7.84
C ASP A 56 -1.21 12.46 -7.91
N LEU A 57 -2.48 12.83 -7.74
CA LEU A 57 -3.62 11.91 -7.80
C LEU A 57 -4.22 11.79 -9.22
N THR A 58 -3.52 12.28 -10.25
CA THR A 58 -3.98 12.04 -11.63
C THR A 58 -3.81 10.58 -11.98
N VAL A 59 -4.76 10.02 -12.75
CA VAL A 59 -4.71 8.63 -13.18
C VAL A 59 -3.57 8.45 -14.18
N GLU A 60 -2.76 7.42 -13.97
CA GLU A 60 -1.76 6.97 -14.92
C GLU A 60 -2.46 6.25 -16.08
N SER A 61 -2.38 6.84 -17.26
CA SER A 61 -3.01 6.32 -18.47
C SER A 61 -2.07 5.45 -19.30
N ASP A 62 -0.77 5.52 -19.04
CA ASP A 62 0.24 4.75 -19.74
C ASP A 62 0.40 3.36 -19.09
N ILE A 63 -0.04 2.32 -19.81
CA ILE A 63 -0.02 0.93 -19.33
C ILE A 63 1.41 0.49 -19.00
N GLU A 64 2.42 0.97 -19.75
CA GLU A 64 3.84 0.64 -19.54
C GLU A 64 4.39 1.20 -18.22
N LYS A 65 3.71 2.18 -17.63
CA LYS A 65 4.07 2.75 -16.33
C LYS A 65 3.38 2.08 -15.16
N LEU A 66 2.40 1.20 -15.42
CA LEU A 66 1.79 0.41 -14.35
C LEU A 66 2.88 -0.42 -13.67
N GLU A 67 2.76 -0.57 -12.35
CA GLU A 67 3.70 -1.35 -11.56
C GLU A 67 3.05 -2.66 -11.11
N GLY A 68 3.88 -3.67 -10.82
CA GLY A 68 3.39 -4.85 -10.11
C GLY A 68 2.42 -5.72 -10.90
N SER A 69 1.42 -6.21 -10.18
CA SER A 69 0.37 -7.06 -10.73
C SER A 69 -0.54 -6.35 -11.73
N LEU A 70 -0.69 -5.02 -11.66
CA LEU A 70 -1.53 -4.30 -12.63
C LEU A 70 -0.93 -4.33 -14.03
N TYR A 71 0.38 -4.07 -14.15
CA TYR A 71 1.06 -4.23 -15.43
C TYR A 71 0.84 -5.65 -15.96
N LYS A 72 1.03 -6.67 -15.12
CA LYS A 72 0.86 -8.07 -15.53
C LYS A 72 -0.57 -8.37 -16.00
N TRP A 73 -1.58 -8.01 -15.22
CA TRP A 73 -2.99 -8.30 -15.56
C TRP A 73 -3.54 -7.42 -16.68
N SER A 74 -2.90 -6.30 -17.00
CA SER A 74 -3.27 -5.46 -18.14
C SER A 74 -2.78 -5.98 -19.49
N HIS A 75 -1.86 -6.95 -19.50
CA HIS A 75 -1.28 -7.52 -20.72
C HIS A 75 -1.64 -9.01 -20.86
N PRO A 76 -2.54 -9.38 -21.78
CA PRO A 76 -2.96 -10.78 -21.97
C PRO A 76 -1.81 -11.79 -22.14
N ASP A 77 -0.68 -11.35 -22.70
CA ASP A 77 0.47 -12.20 -22.99
C ASP A 77 1.36 -12.52 -21.77
N VAL A 78 1.16 -11.84 -20.63
CA VAL A 78 2.04 -11.97 -19.45
C VAL A 78 1.34 -12.56 -18.22
N TRP A 79 0.08 -12.98 -18.38
CA TRP A 79 -0.64 -13.78 -17.39
C TRP A 79 -1.39 -14.92 -18.08
N ALA A 80 -1.69 -15.97 -17.32
CA ALA A 80 -2.40 -17.13 -17.83
C ALA A 80 -3.76 -17.27 -17.15
N CYS A 81 -4.78 -17.60 -17.96
CA CYS A 81 -6.14 -17.89 -17.54
C CYS A 81 -6.43 -19.39 -17.67
N TYR A 82 -6.92 -20.01 -16.59
CA TYR A 82 -7.31 -21.42 -16.54
C TYR A 82 -8.79 -21.63 -16.24
N PHE A 83 -9.61 -20.58 -16.34
CA PHE A 83 -11.07 -20.70 -16.21
C PHE A 83 -11.62 -21.60 -17.32
N ARG A 84 -12.58 -22.47 -17.01
CA ARG A 84 -13.13 -23.42 -17.99
C ARG A 84 -14.14 -22.82 -18.97
N ASN A 85 -14.68 -21.63 -18.67
CA ASN A 85 -15.84 -21.03 -19.36
C ASN A 85 -15.55 -19.65 -19.96
N VAL A 86 -14.28 -19.24 -20.03
CA VAL A 86 -13.90 -17.91 -20.53
C VAL A 86 -13.35 -18.06 -21.95
N ASP A 87 -13.87 -17.24 -22.85
CA ASP A 87 -13.27 -17.04 -24.16
C ASP A 87 -11.86 -16.47 -23.94
N GLN A 88 -10.84 -17.22 -24.38
CA GLN A 88 -9.45 -16.80 -24.17
C GLN A 88 -9.14 -15.46 -24.84
N GLU A 89 -9.93 -15.04 -25.84
CA GLU A 89 -9.75 -13.76 -26.53
C GLU A 89 -10.25 -12.53 -25.74
N ASP A 90 -11.20 -12.69 -24.80
CA ASP A 90 -11.68 -11.61 -23.88
C ASP A 90 -11.47 -12.00 -22.40
N ALA A 91 -10.45 -12.80 -22.11
CA ALA A 91 -10.14 -13.15 -20.73
C ALA A 91 -9.66 -11.91 -19.95
N TYR A 92 -10.24 -11.69 -18.77
CA TYR A 92 -9.82 -10.62 -17.86
C TYR A 92 -9.80 -11.11 -16.41
N VAL A 93 -8.94 -10.50 -15.60
CA VAL A 93 -8.84 -10.77 -14.15
C VAL A 93 -9.83 -9.90 -13.37
N ILE A 94 -9.96 -8.64 -13.76
CA ILE A 94 -10.70 -7.59 -13.03
C ILE A 94 -11.46 -6.71 -14.02
N ARG A 95 -12.74 -6.45 -13.77
CA ARG A 95 -13.54 -5.51 -14.56
C ARG A 95 -14.59 -4.82 -13.66
N PRO A 96 -14.59 -3.48 -13.54
CA PRO A 96 -13.68 -2.53 -14.18
C PRO A 96 -12.23 -2.66 -13.68
N PHE A 97 -11.27 -2.33 -14.53
CA PHE A 97 -9.85 -2.46 -14.18
C PHE A 97 -9.44 -1.35 -13.20
N PRO A 98 -8.67 -1.65 -12.13
CA PRO A 98 -8.32 -0.65 -11.14
C PRO A 98 -7.43 0.44 -11.73
N SER A 99 -7.50 1.64 -11.14
CA SER A 99 -6.65 2.76 -11.54
C SER A 99 -5.37 2.80 -10.70
N MET A 100 -4.31 3.36 -11.27
CA MET A 100 -3.13 3.76 -10.52
C MET A 100 -2.98 5.27 -10.60
N TRP A 101 -2.85 5.94 -9.46
CA TRP A 101 -2.49 7.36 -9.44
C TRP A 101 -1.00 7.52 -9.75
N LYS A 102 -0.59 8.66 -10.30
CA LYS A 102 0.83 8.93 -10.64
C LYS A 102 1.78 8.92 -9.45
N CYS A 103 1.28 9.11 -8.24
CA CYS A 103 2.03 8.85 -7.01
C CYS A 103 2.35 7.34 -6.78
N GLY A 104 1.86 6.45 -7.65
CA GLY A 104 2.12 5.00 -7.62
C GLY A 104 1.17 4.20 -6.75
N VAL A 105 0.06 4.80 -6.31
CA VAL A 105 -0.92 4.13 -5.45
C VAL A 105 -2.05 3.56 -6.30
N VAL A 106 -2.32 2.28 -6.11
CA VAL A 106 -3.40 1.54 -6.75
C VAL A 106 -4.70 1.80 -6.00
N VAL A 107 -5.77 2.08 -6.74
CA VAL A 107 -7.10 2.34 -6.19
C VAL A 107 -8.20 1.65 -7.00
N PRO A 108 -9.36 1.37 -6.40
CA PRO A 108 -10.54 0.93 -7.14
C PRO A 108 -10.89 1.89 -8.27
N ASP A 109 -11.47 1.35 -9.34
CA ASP A 109 -11.95 2.16 -10.45
C ASP A 109 -12.99 3.19 -9.98
N GLY A 110 -12.96 4.37 -10.60
CA GLY A 110 -13.90 5.45 -10.32
C GLY A 110 -13.80 6.11 -8.93
N LEU A 111 -12.77 5.80 -8.13
CA LEU A 111 -12.57 6.47 -6.83
C LEU A 111 -12.31 7.97 -7.02
N ASP A 112 -13.24 8.81 -6.57
CA ASP A 112 -13.02 10.25 -6.43
C ASP A 112 -12.49 10.57 -5.02
N PRO A 113 -11.18 10.86 -4.84
CA PRO A 113 -10.61 11.19 -3.55
C PRO A 113 -11.14 12.52 -2.97
N MET A 114 -11.75 13.38 -3.79
CA MET A 114 -12.23 14.71 -3.38
C MET A 114 -13.70 14.72 -2.95
N ALA A 115 -14.39 13.59 -3.06
CA ALA A 115 -15.80 13.46 -2.68
C ALA A 115 -16.02 13.33 -1.17
N PHE A 116 -14.95 13.15 -0.38
CA PHE A 116 -15.04 12.82 1.04
C PHE A 116 -15.06 14.04 1.98
N ASP A 117 -15.51 13.79 3.21
CA ASP A 117 -15.48 14.78 4.29
C ASP A 117 -14.06 15.08 4.80
N THR A 118 -13.91 16.14 5.59
CA THR A 118 -12.63 16.56 6.16
C THR A 118 -11.90 15.42 6.90
N LYS A 119 -12.61 14.59 7.68
CA LYS A 119 -12.00 13.52 8.48
C LYS A 119 -11.38 12.46 7.56
N ARG A 120 -12.08 12.08 6.50
CA ARG A 120 -11.61 11.13 5.50
C ARG A 120 -10.53 11.73 4.61
N LEU A 121 -10.57 13.01 4.28
CA LEU A 121 -9.47 13.67 3.56
C LEU A 121 -8.17 13.70 4.40
N GLN A 122 -8.28 13.98 5.71
CA GLN A 122 -7.14 13.84 6.63
C GLN A 122 -6.62 12.40 6.68
N GLY A 123 -7.52 11.42 6.68
CA GLY A 123 -7.18 10.01 6.61
C GLY A 123 -6.49 9.64 5.30
N LEU A 124 -6.93 10.23 4.19
CA LEU A 124 -6.36 10.02 2.86
C LEU A 124 -4.91 10.52 2.82
N CYS A 125 -4.64 11.75 3.25
CA CYS A 125 -3.27 12.28 3.33
C CYS A 125 -2.33 11.38 4.13
N ARG A 126 -2.77 10.94 5.32
CA ARG A 126 -1.97 10.04 6.16
C ARG A 126 -1.70 8.70 5.47
N SER A 127 -2.71 8.15 4.80
CA SER A 127 -2.60 6.88 4.10
C SER A 127 -1.65 6.99 2.90
N LEU A 128 -1.72 8.10 2.15
CA LEU A 128 -0.82 8.39 1.03
C LEU A 128 0.63 8.54 1.49
N ASP A 129 0.91 9.30 2.55
CA ASP A 129 2.26 9.42 3.11
C ASP A 129 2.84 8.06 3.48
N ILE A 130 2.03 7.20 4.12
CA ILE A 130 2.45 5.85 4.50
C ILE A 130 2.75 5.00 3.27
N LEU A 131 1.85 4.98 2.29
CA LEU A 131 1.99 4.12 1.11
C LEU A 131 3.11 4.59 0.18
N ILE A 132 3.30 5.90 0.02
CA ILE A 132 4.43 6.46 -0.75
C ILE A 132 5.74 6.09 -0.07
N HIS A 133 5.85 6.25 1.26
CA HIS A 133 7.06 5.85 1.98
C HIS A 133 7.30 4.33 1.91
N MET A 134 6.23 3.52 1.97
CA MET A 134 6.31 2.07 1.79
C MET A 134 6.84 1.72 0.39
N LYS A 135 6.32 2.36 -0.66
CA LYS A 135 6.76 2.19 -2.05
C LYS A 135 8.23 2.56 -2.23
N GLU A 136 8.65 3.70 -1.69
CA GLU A 136 10.04 4.16 -1.73
C GLU A 136 10.97 3.14 -1.07
N GLY A 137 10.60 2.62 0.10
CA GLY A 137 11.37 1.58 0.78
C GLY A 137 11.42 0.26 0.01
N ILE A 138 10.30 -0.18 -0.57
CA ILE A 138 10.27 -1.37 -1.45
C ILE A 138 11.27 -1.21 -2.59
N LYS A 139 11.28 -0.05 -3.26
CA LYS A 139 12.21 0.23 -4.36
C LYS A 139 13.66 0.34 -3.88
N GLU A 140 13.90 1.03 -2.77
CA GLU A 140 15.23 1.25 -2.21
C GLU A 140 15.92 -0.07 -1.84
N PHE A 141 15.19 -0.98 -1.21
CA PHE A 141 15.71 -2.27 -0.74
C PHE A 141 15.46 -3.42 -1.73
N GLY A 142 14.87 -3.12 -2.89
CA GLY A 142 14.57 -4.10 -3.94
C GLY A 142 13.63 -5.21 -3.49
N LEU A 143 12.63 -4.93 -2.65
CA LEU A 143 11.76 -5.95 -2.06
C LEU A 143 10.80 -6.56 -3.09
N GLU A 144 10.60 -7.87 -3.00
CA GLU A 144 9.82 -8.69 -3.95
C GLU A 144 9.14 -9.87 -3.22
N CYS A 145 7.96 -10.30 -3.65
CA CYS A 145 7.31 -11.52 -3.15
C CYS A 145 7.75 -12.77 -3.96
N GLY A 146 7.87 -13.94 -3.30
CA GLY A 146 8.10 -15.24 -3.96
C GLY A 146 9.55 -15.74 -4.07
N LYS A 147 10.59 -15.00 -3.66
CA LYS A 147 11.97 -15.52 -3.75
C LYS A 147 12.42 -16.43 -2.60
N GLU A 148 11.62 -16.59 -1.54
CA GLU A 148 12.11 -17.13 -0.27
C GLU A 148 11.48 -18.46 0.20
N CYS A 149 10.41 -18.97 -0.42
CA CYS A 149 9.70 -20.15 0.10
C CYS A 149 9.82 -21.43 -0.76
N SER A 150 10.01 -21.34 -2.07
CA SER A 150 10.34 -22.50 -2.91
C SER A 150 11.11 -22.12 -4.17
N GLY A 151 11.93 -23.06 -4.70
CA GLY A 151 12.71 -22.84 -5.93
C GLY A 151 11.86 -22.70 -7.21
N ASN A 152 10.54 -22.86 -7.10
CA ASN A 152 9.58 -22.77 -8.19
C ASN A 152 8.71 -21.49 -8.12
N GLU A 153 8.94 -20.63 -7.12
CA GLU A 153 8.24 -19.35 -7.02
C GLU A 153 8.99 -18.26 -7.81
N GLY A 154 8.26 -17.54 -8.66
CA GLY A 154 8.81 -16.42 -9.43
C GLY A 154 9.02 -15.18 -8.57
N SER A 155 9.83 -14.23 -9.08
CA SER A 155 9.94 -12.88 -8.52
C SER A 155 8.69 -12.06 -8.81
N ASN A 156 8.05 -11.53 -7.77
CA ASN A 156 6.83 -10.74 -7.92
C ASN A 156 6.98 -9.36 -7.31
N THR A 157 6.77 -8.37 -8.15
CA THR A 157 6.79 -6.96 -7.78
C THR A 157 5.63 -6.63 -6.84
N LEU A 158 5.86 -5.67 -5.95
CA LEU A 158 4.91 -5.23 -4.94
C LEU A 158 4.32 -3.88 -5.36
N SER A 159 2.99 -3.78 -5.41
CA SER A 159 2.28 -2.53 -5.60
C SER A 159 1.66 -2.09 -4.28
N VAL A 160 1.66 -0.78 -4.01
CA VAL A 160 0.94 -0.23 -2.86
C VAL A 160 -0.51 0.07 -3.24
N VAL A 161 -1.45 -0.32 -2.38
CA VAL A 161 -2.89 -0.23 -2.66
C VAL A 161 -3.64 0.50 -1.57
N LEU A 162 -4.66 1.26 -1.95
CA LEU A 162 -5.52 2.03 -1.07
C LEU A 162 -7.00 1.81 -1.44
N MET A 163 -7.84 1.61 -0.44
CA MET A 163 -9.28 1.43 -0.62
C MET A 163 -10.07 2.26 0.40
N PRO A 164 -11.16 2.93 -0.02
CA PRO A 164 -12.07 3.59 0.91
C PRO A 164 -12.74 2.54 1.80
N TRP A 165 -12.82 2.81 3.08
CA TRP A 165 -13.41 1.87 4.03
C TRP A 165 -14.08 2.56 5.21
N GLU A 166 -15.35 2.23 5.43
CA GLU A 166 -16.17 2.86 6.47
C GLU A 166 -16.26 2.04 7.76
N GLY A 167 -15.75 0.81 7.75
CA GLY A 167 -15.66 0.00 8.96
C GLY A 167 -14.58 0.54 9.88
N ASP A 168 -14.98 1.36 10.85
CA ASP A 168 -14.06 2.14 11.69
C ASP A 168 -12.99 1.26 12.37
N GLU A 169 -13.23 -0.01 12.71
CA GLU A 169 -12.25 -0.86 13.43
C GLU A 169 -11.92 -2.21 12.77
N ILE A 170 -12.60 -2.57 11.68
CA ILE A 170 -12.53 -3.93 11.12
C ILE A 170 -12.01 -3.86 9.69
N ILE A 171 -10.90 -4.51 9.38
CA ILE A 171 -10.39 -4.67 8.01
C ILE A 171 -11.44 -5.42 7.16
N PRO A 172 -11.79 -4.95 5.95
CA PRO A 172 -12.79 -5.61 5.08
C PRO A 172 -12.43 -7.08 4.87
N ASP A 173 -13.43 -7.95 4.87
CA ASP A 173 -13.23 -9.37 4.57
C ASP A 173 -12.80 -9.60 3.11
N LYS A 174 -12.24 -10.80 2.85
CA LYS A 174 -11.74 -11.19 1.54
C LYS A 174 -12.79 -11.07 0.44
N LEU A 175 -14.01 -11.55 0.69
CA LEU A 175 -15.10 -11.47 -0.29
C LEU A 175 -15.38 -10.03 -0.67
N THR A 176 -15.40 -9.11 0.30
CA THR A 176 -15.61 -7.68 0.08
C THR A 176 -14.49 -7.07 -0.75
N VAL A 177 -13.22 -7.37 -0.45
CA VAL A 177 -12.08 -6.87 -1.23
C VAL A 177 -12.15 -7.34 -2.68
N PHE A 178 -12.33 -8.63 -2.92
CA PHE A 178 -12.31 -9.20 -4.27
C PHE A 178 -13.58 -8.88 -5.06
N SER A 179 -14.78 -9.09 -4.51
CA SER A 179 -16.03 -8.99 -5.27
C SER A 179 -16.61 -7.57 -5.34
N LYS A 180 -16.45 -6.74 -4.29
CA LYS A 180 -17.12 -5.43 -4.21
C LYS A 180 -16.18 -4.26 -4.48
N ILE A 181 -14.98 -4.29 -3.89
CA ILE A 181 -14.04 -3.18 -3.98
C ILE A 181 -13.31 -3.23 -5.33
N PHE A 182 -12.66 -4.34 -5.64
CA PHE A 182 -11.90 -4.48 -6.89
C PHE A 182 -12.66 -5.17 -8.01
N GLN A 183 -13.76 -5.88 -7.74
CA GLN A 183 -14.60 -6.53 -8.77
C GLN A 183 -13.81 -7.53 -9.63
N PHE A 184 -13.06 -8.40 -8.96
CA PHE A 184 -12.44 -9.57 -9.59
C PHE A 184 -13.50 -10.49 -10.18
N TYR A 185 -13.14 -11.15 -11.27
CA TYR A 185 -13.96 -12.17 -11.92
C TYR A 185 -14.35 -13.28 -10.94
N GLN A 186 -15.58 -13.77 -11.03
CA GLN A 186 -16.25 -14.59 -9.99
C GLN A 186 -15.42 -15.85 -9.65
N GLU A 187 -14.93 -16.52 -10.68
CA GLU A 187 -14.16 -17.76 -10.63
C GLU A 187 -12.81 -17.62 -9.90
N ILE A 188 -12.32 -16.40 -9.67
CA ILE A 188 -11.09 -16.13 -8.91
C ILE A 188 -11.32 -16.30 -7.41
N TRP A 189 -12.50 -15.93 -6.90
CA TRP A 189 -12.78 -15.84 -5.46
C TRP A 189 -13.83 -16.83 -4.95
N GLU A 190 -14.60 -17.48 -5.81
CA GLU A 190 -15.62 -18.48 -5.43
C GLU A 190 -15.05 -19.70 -4.69
N ASP A 191 -13.95 -20.27 -5.17
CA ASP A 191 -13.42 -21.56 -4.69
C ASP A 191 -12.43 -21.42 -3.51
N GLN A 192 -12.16 -20.19 -3.03
CA GLN A 192 -10.99 -19.90 -2.18
C GLN A 192 -11.31 -19.16 -0.87
N LEU A 193 -12.55 -19.24 -0.36
CA LEU A 193 -12.96 -18.46 0.82
C LEU A 193 -12.23 -18.83 2.14
N ASP A 194 -11.53 -19.97 2.20
CA ASP A 194 -10.89 -20.47 3.43
C ASP A 194 -9.44 -20.00 3.65
N GLN A 195 -8.75 -19.48 2.64
CA GLN A 195 -7.36 -19.00 2.77
C GLN A 195 -7.32 -17.52 3.21
N ASN A 196 -7.64 -17.29 4.48
CA ASN A 196 -7.52 -15.99 5.14
C ASN A 196 -6.53 -16.09 6.29
N GLU A 197 -5.37 -15.44 6.16
CA GLU A 197 -4.43 -15.33 7.27
C GLU A 197 -4.63 -13.98 7.97
N ARG A 198 -4.82 -14.04 9.29
CA ARG A 198 -4.95 -12.86 10.14
C ARG A 198 -3.71 -12.74 11.03
N PHE A 199 -3.12 -11.56 11.03
CA PHE A 199 -1.95 -11.26 11.85
C PHE A 199 -2.30 -10.18 12.86
N ASP A 200 -2.64 -10.61 14.07
CA ASP A 200 -2.96 -9.70 15.17
C ASP A 200 -1.73 -9.27 15.96
N ASN A 201 -0.61 -9.97 15.78
CA ASN A 201 0.63 -9.74 16.51
C ASN A 201 1.73 -9.21 15.61
N LYS A 202 2.71 -8.58 16.24
CA LYS A 202 3.95 -8.14 15.61
C LYS A 202 4.61 -9.26 14.80
N LEU A 203 4.72 -9.03 13.49
CA LEU A 203 5.41 -9.95 12.57
C LEU A 203 6.93 -9.78 12.71
N PRO A 204 7.70 -10.78 13.14
CA PRO A 204 9.15 -10.68 13.15
C PRO A 204 9.70 -10.37 11.76
N PHE A 205 10.81 -9.65 11.71
CA PHE A 205 11.66 -9.55 10.52
C PHE A 205 12.91 -10.38 10.81
N HIS A 206 13.25 -11.30 9.92
CA HIS A 206 14.42 -12.14 10.09
C HIS A 206 15.43 -11.76 9.04
N LEU A 207 16.60 -11.33 9.46
CA LEU A 207 17.71 -11.17 8.55
C LEU A 207 18.14 -12.57 8.13
N VAL A 208 18.24 -12.81 6.81
CA VAL A 208 18.70 -14.09 6.30
C VAL A 208 20.22 -14.12 6.44
N ASP A 209 20.70 -14.37 7.66
CA ASP A 209 22.10 -14.69 7.94
C ASP A 209 22.37 -16.16 7.62
N HIS A 210 23.62 -16.46 7.24
CA HIS A 210 24.16 -17.72 6.68
C HIS A 210 23.87 -19.04 7.41
N VAL A 211 23.10 -19.04 8.49
CA VAL A 211 22.62 -20.26 9.13
C VAL A 211 21.24 -20.54 8.57
N ARG A 212 21.14 -21.57 7.72
CA ARG A 212 19.87 -22.19 7.37
C ARG A 212 19.13 -22.54 8.66
N GLU A 213 18.30 -21.63 9.17
CA GLU A 213 17.40 -21.93 10.28
C GLU A 213 16.22 -22.72 9.71
N GLU A 214 16.49 -23.99 9.44
CA GLU A 214 15.49 -25.01 9.07
C GLU A 214 14.36 -25.10 10.10
N ASN A 215 14.53 -24.51 11.30
CA ASN A 215 13.60 -24.59 12.42
C ASN A 215 12.75 -23.35 12.72
N LYS A 216 13.00 -22.16 12.12
CA LYS A 216 12.15 -20.96 12.34
C LYS A 216 11.07 -20.72 11.28
N ARG A 217 10.97 -21.58 10.26
CA ARG A 217 10.02 -21.46 9.14
C ARG A 217 8.53 -21.43 9.52
N LYS A 218 8.16 -21.68 10.78
CA LYS A 218 6.76 -21.77 11.23
C LYS A 218 6.13 -20.44 11.66
N SER A 219 6.92 -19.43 12.03
CA SER A 219 6.36 -18.13 12.44
C SER A 219 6.16 -17.22 11.21
N PRO A 220 5.05 -16.46 11.13
CA PRO A 220 4.87 -15.48 10.07
C PRO A 220 5.92 -14.37 10.24
N CYS A 221 6.54 -13.91 9.15
CA CYS A 221 7.56 -12.86 9.20
C CYS A 221 7.44 -11.92 8.01
N LEU A 222 7.93 -10.69 8.15
CA LEU A 222 7.81 -9.67 7.12
C LEU A 222 8.50 -10.08 5.82
N ASN A 223 9.62 -10.81 5.84
CA ASN A 223 10.27 -11.29 4.61
C ASN A 223 9.41 -12.26 3.79
N LYS A 224 8.48 -13.00 4.41
CA LYS A 224 7.57 -13.85 3.62
C LYS A 224 6.59 -13.02 2.79
N VAL A 225 6.30 -11.79 3.25
CA VAL A 225 5.33 -10.89 2.62
C VAL A 225 6.04 -9.85 1.73
N PHE A 226 7.20 -9.37 2.18
CA PHE A 226 8.06 -8.36 1.54
C PHE A 226 9.47 -8.96 1.41
N GLY A 227 9.59 -9.99 0.57
CA GLY A 227 10.83 -10.76 0.42
C GLY A 227 12.00 -9.95 -0.13
N ARG A 228 13.21 -10.50 0.04
CA ARG A 228 14.45 -9.88 -0.38
C ARG A 228 15.09 -10.67 -1.53
N PRO A 229 15.57 -10.02 -2.59
CA PRO A 229 16.27 -10.71 -3.66
C PRO A 229 17.61 -11.28 -3.17
N SER A 230 17.88 -12.52 -3.56
CA SER A 230 19.07 -13.31 -3.20
C SER A 230 20.40 -12.74 -3.71
N SER A 231 20.41 -11.58 -4.38
CA SER A 231 21.60 -10.96 -4.96
C SER A 231 22.30 -9.96 -4.03
N TYR A 232 21.70 -9.57 -2.91
CA TYR A 232 22.31 -8.63 -1.95
C TYR A 232 23.46 -9.22 -1.11
N TYR A 233 23.86 -10.47 -1.36
CA TYR A 233 24.76 -11.24 -0.48
C TYR A 233 26.26 -11.01 -0.66
N TRP A 234 26.70 -10.08 -1.52
CA TRP A 234 28.09 -10.09 -1.96
C TRP A 234 28.72 -8.70 -1.95
N SER A 235 29.18 -8.26 -0.78
CA SER A 235 30.45 -7.53 -0.64
C SER A 235 30.78 -7.22 0.81
N ASN A 236 31.97 -7.64 1.26
CA ASN A 236 32.61 -7.13 2.47
C ASN A 236 32.78 -5.60 2.36
N CYS A 237 32.14 -4.81 3.23
CA CYS A 237 32.54 -3.43 3.59
C CYS A 237 31.50 -2.76 4.51
N THR A 238 31.90 -1.68 5.18
CA THR A 238 31.09 -0.77 6.02
C THR A 238 29.78 -0.27 5.39
N GLU A 239 29.68 -0.28 4.07
CA GLU A 239 28.46 0.04 3.32
C GLU A 239 27.31 -0.94 3.60
N HIS A 240 27.63 -2.21 3.85
CA HIS A 240 26.65 -3.23 4.24
C HIS A 240 26.01 -2.91 5.60
N GLU A 241 26.78 -2.43 6.59
CA GLU A 241 26.25 -2.06 7.90
C GLU A 241 25.31 -0.83 7.82
N PHE A 242 25.58 0.09 6.90
CA PHE A 242 24.74 1.26 6.68
C PHE A 242 23.39 0.87 6.04
N ILE A 243 23.42 0.07 4.96
CA ILE A 243 22.20 -0.45 4.32
C ILE A 243 21.40 -1.28 5.31
N TYR A 244 22.09 -2.12 6.11
CA TYR A 244 21.48 -2.92 7.17
C TYR A 244 20.68 -2.08 8.17
N LYS A 245 21.25 -0.98 8.67
CA LYS A 245 20.57 -0.12 9.65
C LYS A 245 19.32 0.54 9.06
N ARG A 246 19.38 0.93 7.78
CA ARG A 246 18.25 1.55 7.07
C ARG A 246 17.13 0.55 6.82
N GLU A 247 17.46 -0.65 6.36
CA GLU A 247 16.50 -1.73 6.12
C GLU A 247 15.82 -2.14 7.44
N LEU A 248 16.59 -2.32 8.51
CA LEU A 248 16.04 -2.62 9.84
C LEU A 248 15.11 -1.51 10.33
N ALA A 249 15.49 -0.24 10.13
CA ALA A 249 14.63 0.90 10.48
C ALA A 249 13.33 0.90 9.66
N PHE A 250 13.40 0.59 8.36
CA PHE A 250 12.24 0.47 7.49
C PHE A 250 11.30 -0.66 7.94
N PHE A 251 11.80 -1.88 8.15
CA PHE A 251 10.96 -2.98 8.61
C PHE A 251 10.39 -2.74 10.01
N THR A 252 11.15 -2.10 10.90
CA THR A 252 10.66 -1.70 12.24
C THR A 252 9.52 -0.69 12.12
N TRP A 253 9.66 0.30 11.22
CA TRP A 253 8.59 1.25 10.91
C TRP A 253 7.36 0.54 10.33
N LEU A 254 7.55 -0.28 9.30
CA LEU A 254 6.49 -1.00 8.58
C LEU A 254 5.69 -1.92 9.53
N GLN A 255 6.36 -2.59 10.46
CA GLN A 255 5.73 -3.45 11.46
C GLN A 255 4.75 -2.71 12.36
N ASN A 256 5.01 -1.43 12.66
CA ASN A 256 4.11 -0.63 13.50
C ASN A 256 2.86 -0.15 12.74
N ILE A 257 2.86 -0.26 11.41
CA ILE A 257 1.74 0.12 10.55
C ILE A 257 0.91 -1.11 10.15
N MET A 258 1.59 -2.18 9.73
CA MET A 258 0.95 -3.38 9.18
C MET A 258 0.46 -4.37 10.24
N VAL A 259 0.23 -3.92 11.49
CA VAL A 259 -0.28 -4.76 12.57
C VAL A 259 -1.40 -4.02 13.31
N PRO A 260 -2.63 -4.59 13.37
CA PRO A 260 -3.03 -5.87 12.80
C PRO A 260 -3.19 -5.80 11.27
N SER A 261 -2.96 -6.92 10.58
CA SER A 261 -3.15 -7.04 9.13
C SER A 261 -3.83 -8.34 8.72
N ARG A 262 -4.26 -8.39 7.46
CA ARG A 262 -4.83 -9.58 6.83
C ARG A 262 -4.17 -9.84 5.48
N ARG A 263 -3.93 -11.11 5.22
CA ARG A 263 -3.46 -11.62 3.92
C ARG A 263 -4.57 -12.38 3.24
N TYR A 264 -4.83 -12.02 1.98
CA TYR A 264 -5.85 -12.65 1.15
C TYR A 264 -5.23 -13.10 -0.16
N ILE A 265 -5.34 -14.39 -0.48
CA ILE A 265 -4.83 -14.99 -1.72
C ILE A 265 -5.99 -15.52 -2.54
N ALA A 266 -6.11 -15.20 -3.82
CA ALA A 266 -7.19 -15.71 -4.68
C ALA A 266 -6.71 -15.98 -6.12
N GLY A 267 -7.37 -16.94 -6.79
CA GLY A 267 -7.02 -17.37 -8.14
C GLY A 267 -6.09 -18.58 -8.23
N SER A 268 -5.78 -19.25 -7.11
CA SER A 268 -4.97 -20.48 -7.12
C SER A 268 -5.59 -21.55 -8.01
N GLY A 269 -4.82 -22.08 -8.97
CA GLY A 269 -5.28 -23.05 -9.97
C GLY A 269 -6.23 -22.47 -11.03
N LYS A 270 -6.46 -21.15 -11.02
CA LYS A 270 -7.38 -20.46 -11.93
C LYS A 270 -6.69 -19.41 -12.79
N MET A 271 -5.61 -18.80 -12.28
CA MET A 271 -4.79 -17.87 -13.02
C MET A 271 -3.34 -17.86 -12.53
N ASN A 272 -2.44 -17.30 -13.32
CA ASN A 272 -1.04 -17.06 -12.94
C ASN A 272 -0.60 -15.69 -13.47
N PRO A 273 -0.10 -14.75 -12.64
CA PRO A 273 0.09 -14.87 -11.19
C PRO A 273 -1.21 -14.86 -10.39
N VAL A 274 -1.21 -15.57 -9.26
CA VAL A 274 -2.31 -15.62 -8.27
C VAL A 274 -2.34 -14.29 -7.50
N THR A 275 -3.49 -13.66 -7.33
CA THR A 275 -3.56 -12.38 -6.61
C THR A 275 -3.33 -12.56 -5.13
N GLU A 276 -2.53 -11.66 -4.56
CA GLU A 276 -2.38 -11.54 -3.12
C GLU A 276 -2.52 -10.10 -2.65
N PHE A 277 -3.35 -9.90 -1.62
CA PHE A 277 -3.43 -8.68 -0.85
C PHE A 277 -2.85 -8.89 0.54
N PHE A 278 -2.09 -7.92 1.02
CA PHE A 278 -1.68 -7.80 2.41
C PHE A 278 -2.04 -6.41 2.93
N ILE A 279 -3.13 -6.33 3.72
CA ILE A 279 -3.79 -5.06 4.04
C ILE A 279 -3.96 -4.82 5.54
N THR A 280 -3.95 -3.56 5.91
CA THR A 280 -4.15 -3.03 7.27
C THR A 280 -5.04 -1.78 7.22
N LYS A 281 -5.55 -1.37 8.37
CA LYS A 281 -6.16 -0.04 8.52
C LYS A 281 -5.04 1.01 8.59
N LEU A 282 -5.03 1.95 7.65
CA LEU A 282 -4.01 3.00 7.59
C LEU A 282 -4.43 4.25 8.35
N ALA A 283 -5.69 4.65 8.17
CA ALA A 283 -6.27 5.83 8.80
C ALA A 283 -7.80 5.72 8.84
N PRO A 284 -8.52 6.59 9.59
CA PRO A 284 -9.97 6.62 9.54
C PRO A 284 -10.48 6.79 8.10
N GLY A 285 -11.37 5.91 7.67
CA GLY A 285 -11.91 5.94 6.30
C GLY A 285 -11.10 5.16 5.26
N TRP A 286 -9.95 4.57 5.64
CA TRP A 286 -8.98 4.04 4.68
C TRP A 286 -8.28 2.77 5.15
N VAL A 287 -8.29 1.77 4.26
CA VAL A 287 -7.54 0.53 4.36
C VAL A 287 -6.56 0.47 3.20
N GLY A 288 -5.41 -0.14 3.40
CA GLY A 288 -4.43 -0.29 2.33
C GLY A 288 -3.25 -1.16 2.75
N GLY A 289 -2.25 -1.22 1.90
CA GLY A 289 -1.08 -2.06 2.11
C GLY A 289 -0.50 -2.47 0.77
N ILE A 290 -0.32 -3.77 0.57
CA ILE A 290 0.29 -4.34 -0.64
C ILE A 290 -0.70 -5.15 -1.45
N LEU A 291 -0.55 -5.01 -2.76
CA LEU A 291 -1.05 -5.89 -3.81
C LEU A 291 0.16 -6.51 -4.51
N THR A 292 0.21 -7.83 -4.58
CA THR A 292 1.20 -8.56 -5.38
C THR A 292 0.52 -9.73 -6.08
N GLY A 293 1.32 -10.53 -6.78
CA GLY A 293 0.81 -11.71 -7.45
C GLY A 293 1.82 -12.83 -7.36
N GLU A 294 1.50 -13.94 -6.71
CA GLU A 294 2.39 -15.10 -6.60
C GLU A 294 2.42 -15.85 -7.95
N THR A 295 3.57 -15.82 -8.63
CA THR A 295 3.80 -16.63 -9.83
C THR A 295 4.25 -18.03 -9.42
N TRP A 296 3.44 -19.03 -9.76
CA TRP A 296 3.78 -20.45 -9.57
C TRP A 296 4.28 -21.02 -10.90
N THR A 297 5.48 -21.62 -10.91
CA THR A 297 6.04 -22.34 -12.09
C THR A 297 5.86 -23.85 -11.97
#